data_AF-A0A7X9RYW9-F1
#
_entry.id   AF-A0A7X9RYW9-F1
#
_cell.length_a   1.000
_cell.length_b   1.000
_cell.length_c   1.000
_cell.angle_alpha   90.00
_cell.angle_beta   90.00
_cell.angle_gamma   90.00
#
_symmetry.space_group_name_H-M   'P 1'
#
loop_
_entity.id
_entity.type
_entity.pdbx_description
1 polymer ?
#
loop_
_entity_poly.entity_id
_entity_poly.type
_entity_poly.pdbx_seq_one_letter_code
_entity_poly.pdbx_strand_id
1 'polypeptide(L)'
;MKNYQALFFFFVVFFGSCESESCKIDFLKNEQYYIEALEKIHSLHLEMNSNQFYYRPILSISQRDEILNAKLSTEIQFIECHADSTIIFQAPNCNNEYALRDVVYFLAYAPKGIEQIKHKRNLGGIEEVSKNWYLCKHIYSLAN
;
A
#
# COMPACT_ATOMS: atom_id res chain seq x y z
N MET A 1 45.71 7.38 49.54
CA MET A 1 44.25 7.48 49.72
C MET A 1 43.61 7.62 48.35
N LYS A 2 42.75 6.65 48.03
CA LYS A 2 41.71 6.54 47.00
C LYS A 2 41.74 7.49 45.79
N ASN A 3 42.01 6.85 44.65
CA ASN A 3 41.67 7.24 43.29
C ASN A 3 40.19 7.65 43.16
N TYR A 4 39.92 8.75 42.46
CA TYR A 4 38.64 8.96 41.80
C TYR A 4 38.90 9.31 40.34
N GLN A 5 38.97 8.24 39.54
CA GLN A 5 38.72 8.32 38.10
C GLN A 5 37.32 8.90 37.92
N ALA A 6 37.23 10.07 37.30
CA ALA A 6 35.97 10.57 36.78
C ALA A 6 35.57 9.64 35.62
N LEU A 7 34.65 8.72 35.91
CA LEU A 7 33.98 7.89 34.93
C LEU A 7 33.18 8.83 34.01
N PHE A 8 33.73 9.15 32.84
CA PHE A 8 33.00 9.82 31.79
C PHE A 8 32.00 8.81 31.23
N PHE A 9 30.77 8.82 31.75
CA PHE A 9 29.66 8.03 31.25
C PHE A 9 29.33 8.50 29.83
N PHE A 10 29.88 7.82 28.83
CA PHE A 10 29.42 7.89 27.46
C PHE A 10 28.03 7.26 27.42
N PHE A 11 26.99 8.09 27.56
CA PHE A 11 25.63 7.74 27.18
C PHE A 11 25.64 7.62 25.65
N VAL A 12 25.94 6.41 25.15
CA VAL A 12 25.67 6.04 23.77
C VAL A 12 24.15 6.06 23.63
N VAL A 13 23.65 7.17 23.10
CA VAL A 13 22.28 7.29 22.61
C VAL A 13 22.10 6.18 21.59
N PHE A 14 21.33 5.17 21.98
CA PHE A 14 20.71 4.21 21.07
C PHE A 14 19.90 5.04 20.06
N PHE A 15 20.50 5.38 18.93
CA PHE A 15 19.75 5.60 17.71
C PHE A 15 19.15 4.23 17.40
N GLY A 16 17.97 3.98 17.98
CA GLY A 16 17.12 2.90 17.54
C GLY A 16 17.05 3.03 16.04
N SER A 17 17.68 2.08 15.35
CA SER A 17 17.53 1.88 13.94
C SER A 17 16.04 1.90 13.68
N CYS A 18 15.57 3.00 13.10
CA CYS A 18 14.23 3.15 12.56
C CYS A 18 14.12 2.00 11.57
N GLU A 19 13.46 0.91 11.98
CA GLU A 19 13.26 -0.24 11.10
C GLU A 19 12.64 0.32 9.83
N SER A 20 13.40 0.22 8.75
CA SER A 20 12.98 0.60 7.41
C SER A 20 11.57 0.08 7.19
N GLU A 21 10.64 1.01 6.93
CA GLU A 21 9.22 0.78 6.73
C GLU A 21 8.96 -0.43 5.83
N SER A 22 7.93 -1.22 6.17
CA SER A 22 7.56 -2.40 5.41
C SER A 22 7.11 -1.99 4.01
N CYS A 23 7.92 -2.37 3.03
CA CYS A 23 7.69 -2.25 1.57
C CYS A 23 6.56 -3.13 1.04
N LYS A 24 5.58 -3.43 1.90
CA LYS A 24 4.58 -4.47 1.72
C LYS A 24 3.32 -4.04 2.42
N ILE A 25 2.19 -4.41 1.82
CA ILE A 25 0.89 -4.25 2.43
C ILE A 25 0.62 -5.46 3.30
N ASP A 26 0.43 -5.23 4.59
CA ASP A 26 -0.04 -6.25 5.54
C ASP A 26 -1.52 -6.01 5.84
N PHE A 27 -2.38 -6.46 4.92
CA PHE A 27 -3.82 -6.25 5.03
C PHE A 27 -4.38 -6.87 6.31
N LEU A 28 -3.98 -8.09 6.66
CA LEU A 28 -4.52 -8.78 7.84
C LEU A 28 -4.17 -8.06 9.15
N LYS A 29 -2.98 -7.48 9.24
CA LYS A 29 -2.57 -6.71 10.42
C LYS A 29 -3.29 -5.38 10.56
N ASN A 30 -3.63 -4.74 9.43
CA ASN A 30 -4.13 -3.37 9.37
C ASN A 30 -5.53 -3.24 8.74
N GLU A 31 -6.30 -4.33 8.65
CA GLU A 31 -7.55 -4.43 7.88
C GLU A 31 -8.52 -3.28 8.20
N GLN A 32 -8.71 -3.00 9.48
CA GLN A 32 -9.59 -1.92 9.94
C GLN A 32 -9.21 -0.57 9.32
N TYR A 33 -7.92 -0.25 9.18
CA TYR A 33 -7.47 1.03 8.62
C TYR A 33 -7.74 1.11 7.11
N TYR A 34 -7.64 0.00 6.39
CA TYR A 34 -7.99 -0.06 4.97
C TYR A 34 -9.51 0.12 4.77
N ILE A 35 -10.33 -0.45 5.65
CA ILE A 35 -11.79 -0.25 5.66
C ILE A 35 -12.13 1.22 5.95
N GLU A 36 -11.51 1.83 6.97
CA GLU A 36 -11.70 3.26 7.28
C GLU A 36 -11.30 4.16 6.10
N ALA A 37 -10.18 3.86 5.43
CA ALA A 37 -9.76 4.59 4.24
C ALA A 37 -10.77 4.42 3.09
N LEU A 38 -11.31 3.22 2.88
CA LEU A 38 -12.34 2.94 1.90
C LEU A 38 -13.63 3.75 2.17
N GLU A 39 -14.08 3.80 3.43
CA GLU A 39 -15.25 4.59 3.83
C GLU A 39 -15.06 6.09 3.55
N LYS A 40 -13.87 6.62 3.85
CA LYS A 40 -13.50 8.00 3.51
C LYS A 40 -13.46 8.24 2.00
N ILE A 41 -12.98 7.30 1.19
CA ILE A 41 -13.01 7.43 -0.27
C ILE A 41 -14.45 7.46 -0.78
N HIS A 42 -15.32 6.61 -0.24
CA HIS A 42 -16.74 6.59 -0.62
C HIS A 42 -17.48 7.89 -0.26
N SER A 43 -17.08 8.57 0.82
CA SER A 43 -17.68 9.87 1.18
C SER A 43 -17.30 11.01 0.23
N LEU A 44 -16.33 10.81 -0.67
CA LEU A 44 -16.00 11.76 -1.74
C LEU A 44 -17.03 11.77 -2.87
N HIS A 45 -18.03 10.88 -2.85
CA HIS A 45 -19.11 10.81 -3.85
C HIS A 45 -18.62 10.71 -5.31
N LEU A 46 -17.52 9.98 -5.55
CA LEU A 46 -16.99 9.77 -6.89
C LEU A 46 -17.92 8.89 -7.74
N GLU A 47 -18.04 9.18 -9.04
CA GLU A 47 -18.83 8.40 -9.98
C GLU A 47 -18.15 7.06 -10.36
N MET A 48 -18.27 6.05 -9.48
CA MET A 48 -17.68 4.72 -9.61
C MET A 48 -18.72 3.62 -9.87
N ASN A 49 -19.47 3.67 -10.98
CA ASN A 49 -20.57 2.73 -11.25
C ASN A 49 -20.47 1.96 -12.59
N SER A 50 -19.38 2.10 -13.34
CA SER A 50 -19.18 1.43 -14.63
C SER A 50 -19.15 -0.10 -14.48
N ASN A 51 -19.85 -0.83 -15.34
CA ASN A 51 -19.75 -2.30 -15.41
C ASN A 51 -18.68 -2.78 -16.39
N GLN A 52 -18.04 -1.85 -17.12
CA GLN A 52 -17.03 -2.21 -18.10
C GLN A 52 -15.67 -2.36 -17.43
N PHE A 53 -14.91 -3.37 -17.87
CA PHE A 53 -13.59 -3.71 -17.33
C PHE A 53 -12.49 -2.66 -17.58
N TYR A 54 -12.74 -1.67 -18.45
CA TYR A 54 -11.72 -0.71 -18.85
C TYR A 54 -11.14 0.07 -17.65
N TYR A 55 -9.83 0.27 -17.67
CA TYR A 55 -9.15 1.12 -16.71
C TYR A 55 -9.39 2.58 -17.08
N ARG A 56 -10.19 3.28 -16.28
CA ARG A 56 -10.20 4.74 -16.24
C ARG A 56 -10.21 5.19 -14.79
N PRO A 57 -9.06 5.62 -14.25
CA PRO A 57 -9.00 6.21 -12.93
C PRO A 57 -9.79 7.52 -12.97
N ILE A 58 -10.58 7.73 -11.94
CA ILE A 58 -11.35 8.97 -11.73
C ILE A 58 -10.73 9.83 -10.63
N LEU A 59 -9.91 9.23 -9.77
CA LEU A 59 -9.15 9.93 -8.75
C LEU A 59 -7.87 9.14 -8.45
N SER A 60 -6.80 9.87 -8.15
CA SER A 60 -5.60 9.26 -7.60
C SER A 60 -4.97 10.13 -6.52
N ILE A 61 -4.64 9.51 -5.39
CA ILE A 61 -4.35 10.18 -4.11
C ILE A 61 -2.95 9.79 -3.66
N SER A 62 -2.19 10.75 -3.15
CA SER A 62 -0.84 10.54 -2.63
C SER A 62 -0.84 10.29 -1.12
N GLN A 63 0.27 9.79 -0.59
CA GLN A 63 0.49 9.55 0.86
C GLN A 63 0.22 10.77 1.76
N ARG A 64 0.23 11.99 1.19
CA ARG A 64 0.12 13.26 1.94
C ARG A 64 -1.32 13.71 2.17
N ASP A 65 -2.30 12.91 1.77
CA ASP A 65 -3.72 13.24 1.82
C ASP A 65 -4.39 12.80 3.14
N GLU A 66 -5.35 13.58 3.66
CA GLU A 66 -6.10 13.33 4.91
C GLU A 66 -6.96 12.03 4.89
N ILE A 67 -7.07 11.42 3.71
CA ILE A 67 -7.77 10.16 3.48
C ILE A 67 -7.07 9.02 4.21
N LEU A 68 -5.74 9.04 4.28
CA LEU A 68 -4.95 7.94 4.87
C LEU A 68 -4.78 8.09 6.38
N ASN A 69 -4.96 7.00 7.11
CA ASN A 69 -4.56 6.91 8.51
C ASN A 69 -3.02 6.98 8.60
N ALA A 70 -2.48 7.62 9.64
CA ALA A 70 -1.03 7.69 9.88
C ALA A 70 -0.35 6.31 9.83
N LYS A 71 -1.02 5.25 10.29
CA LYS A 71 -0.51 3.87 10.21
C LYS A 71 -0.40 3.32 8.79
N LEU A 72 -1.27 3.75 7.87
CA LEU A 72 -1.18 3.36 6.46
C LEU A 72 -0.24 4.25 5.64
N SER A 73 0.06 5.46 6.12
CA SER A 73 0.86 6.44 5.36
C SER A 73 2.27 5.96 5.01
N THR A 74 2.80 5.00 5.79
CA THR A 74 4.12 4.37 5.57
C THR A 74 4.03 3.12 4.68
N GLU A 75 2.85 2.52 4.57
CA GLU A 75 2.61 1.30 3.78
C GLU A 75 2.09 1.60 2.37
N ILE A 76 1.49 2.77 2.17
CA ILE A 76 0.79 3.14 0.94
C ILE A 76 1.44 4.37 0.31
N GLN A 77 1.95 4.19 -0.91
CA GLN A 77 2.47 5.28 -1.72
C GLN A 77 1.35 6.05 -2.43
N PHE A 78 0.31 5.33 -2.84
CA PHE A 78 -0.69 5.87 -3.73
C PHE A 78 -2.00 5.08 -3.67
N ILE A 79 -3.11 5.76 -3.92
CA ILE A 79 -4.43 5.13 -4.07
C ILE A 79 -4.99 5.50 -5.44
N GLU A 80 -5.46 4.52 -6.21
CA GLU A 80 -6.18 4.72 -7.47
C GLU A 80 -7.64 4.33 -7.29
N CYS A 81 -8.56 5.22 -7.67
CA CYS A 81 -10.00 4.94 -7.71
C CYS A 81 -10.44 4.85 -9.17
N HIS A 82 -11.19 3.80 -9.52
CA HIS A 82 -11.55 3.50 -10.90
C HIS A 82 -13.05 3.61 -11.13
N ALA A 83 -13.43 3.90 -12.37
CA ALA A 83 -14.84 4.02 -12.76
C ALA A 83 -15.69 2.77 -12.46
N ASP A 84 -15.10 1.59 -12.32
CA ASP A 84 -15.78 0.32 -12.06
C ASP A 84 -15.89 -0.05 -10.57
N SER A 85 -15.65 0.91 -9.68
CA SER A 85 -15.60 0.72 -8.23
C SER A 85 -14.38 -0.04 -7.71
N THR A 86 -13.39 -0.33 -8.56
CA THR A 86 -12.12 -0.86 -8.09
C THR A 86 -11.31 0.25 -7.41
N ILE A 87 -10.79 -0.01 -6.22
CA ILE A 87 -9.88 0.89 -5.50
C ILE A 87 -8.58 0.12 -5.26
N ILE A 88 -7.45 0.68 -5.70
CA ILE A 88 -6.13 0.06 -5.61
C ILE A 88 -5.27 0.87 -4.67
N PHE A 89 -4.85 0.25 -3.58
CA PHE A 89 -3.82 0.75 -2.67
C PHE A 89 -2.47 0.20 -3.13
N GLN A 90 -1.53 1.07 -3.48
CA GLN A 90 -0.19 0.71 -3.96
C GLN A 90 0.85 0.89 -2.86
N ALA A 91 1.63 -0.15 -2.59
CA ALA A 91 2.77 -0.07 -1.69
C ALA A 91 3.91 0.82 -2.25
N PRO A 92 4.74 1.46 -1.41
CA PRO A 92 5.92 2.17 -1.86
C PRO A 92 6.92 1.23 -2.54
N ASN A 93 7.56 1.74 -3.60
CA ASN A 93 8.67 1.05 -4.24
C ASN A 93 9.93 1.16 -3.37
N CYS A 94 10.34 0.06 -2.76
CA CYS A 94 11.59 0.01 -2.01
C CYS A 94 12.74 -0.37 -2.93
N ASN A 95 13.67 0.56 -3.09
CA ASN A 95 14.81 0.36 -3.96
C ASN A 95 15.76 -0.71 -3.41
N ASN A 96 15.97 -1.73 -4.26
CA ASN A 96 17.18 -2.53 -4.44
C ASN A 96 17.78 -3.17 -3.19
N GLU A 97 17.63 -4.49 -3.05
CA GLU A 97 18.79 -5.37 -2.96
C GLU A 97 18.41 -6.82 -3.31
N TYR A 98 18.92 -7.25 -4.47
CA TYR A 98 19.03 -8.62 -4.97
C TYR A 98 17.74 -9.36 -5.43
N ALA A 99 17.51 -9.31 -6.75
CA ALA A 99 16.95 -10.41 -7.56
C ALA A 99 15.42 -10.71 -7.53
N LEU A 100 14.57 -9.72 -7.25
CA LEU A 100 13.17 -9.67 -7.69
C LEU A 100 12.85 -8.25 -8.15
N ARG A 101 13.47 -7.82 -9.25
CA ARG A 101 13.10 -6.54 -9.90
C ARG A 101 11.60 -6.63 -10.18
N ASP A 102 10.83 -5.62 -9.77
CA ASP A 102 9.48 -5.31 -10.26
C ASP A 102 8.22 -5.80 -9.51
N VAL A 103 8.33 -6.36 -8.30
CA VAL A 103 7.15 -6.75 -7.50
C VAL A 103 6.67 -5.58 -6.64
N VAL A 104 5.78 -4.74 -7.19
CA VAL A 104 5.00 -3.78 -6.39
C VAL A 104 3.77 -4.49 -5.84
N TYR A 105 3.62 -4.51 -4.52
CA TYR A 105 2.43 -5.08 -3.89
C TYR A 105 1.27 -4.10 -3.93
N PHE A 106 0.10 -4.62 -4.26
CA PHE A 106 -1.14 -3.87 -4.22
C PHE A 106 -2.16 -4.61 -3.37
N LEU A 107 -3.01 -3.82 -2.75
CA LEU A 107 -4.27 -4.30 -2.18
C LEU A 107 -5.40 -3.65 -2.99
N ALA A 108 -6.22 -4.48 -3.60
CA ALA A 108 -7.33 -4.04 -4.41
C ALA A 108 -8.66 -4.38 -3.72
N TYR A 109 -9.51 -3.37 -3.53
CA TYR A 109 -10.92 -3.55 -3.25
C TYR A 109 -11.68 -3.56 -4.59
N ALA A 110 -12.36 -4.66 -4.91
CA ALA A 110 -13.13 -4.82 -6.13
C ALA A 110 -14.49 -5.45 -5.81
N PRO A 111 -15.54 -4.64 -5.55
CA PRO A 111 -16.86 -5.16 -5.15
C PRO A 111 -17.58 -5.93 -6.25
N LYS A 112 -17.14 -5.77 -7.50
CA LYS A 112 -17.64 -6.50 -8.67
C LYS A 112 -16.78 -7.74 -8.99
N GLY A 113 -15.83 -8.08 -8.12
CA GLY A 113 -15.02 -9.30 -8.18
C GLY A 113 -13.71 -9.17 -8.96
N ILE A 114 -12.94 -10.27 -8.92
CA ILE A 114 -11.57 -10.38 -9.42
C ILE A 114 -11.39 -10.05 -10.91
N GLU A 115 -12.40 -10.29 -11.75
CA GLU A 115 -12.31 -9.99 -13.18
C GLU A 115 -12.07 -8.51 -13.45
N GLN A 116 -12.59 -7.61 -12.61
CA GLN A 116 -12.31 -6.17 -12.76
C GLN A 116 -10.83 -5.83 -12.57
N ILE A 117 -10.16 -6.54 -11.66
CA ILE A 117 -8.74 -6.32 -11.32
C ILE A 117 -7.84 -6.83 -12.45
N LYS A 118 -8.17 -7.98 -13.05
CA LYS A 118 -7.36 -8.61 -14.13
C LYS A 118 -7.18 -7.72 -15.36
N HIS A 119 -8.06 -6.74 -15.57
CA HIS A 119 -8.02 -5.80 -16.68
C HIS A 119 -7.38 -4.44 -16.31
N LYS A 120 -6.84 -4.29 -15.10
CA LYS A 120 -6.13 -3.05 -14.69
C LYS A 120 -4.67 -3.13 -15.15
N ARG A 121 -3.77 -2.35 -14.53
CA ARG A 121 -2.32 -2.44 -14.77
C ARG A 121 -1.87 -3.91 -14.77
N ASN A 122 -0.65 -4.20 -15.23
CA ASN A 122 -0.09 -5.55 -15.33
C ASN A 122 0.02 -6.24 -13.95
N LEU A 123 -1.12 -6.55 -13.36
CA LEU A 123 -1.35 -7.15 -12.07
C LEU A 123 -1.47 -8.63 -12.32
N GLY A 124 -0.63 -9.40 -11.65
CA GLY A 124 -0.81 -10.85 -11.58
C GLY A 124 -0.60 -11.36 -10.18
N GLY A 125 -0.68 -12.68 -10.02
CA GLY A 125 -0.72 -13.31 -8.70
C GLY A 125 -1.77 -12.67 -7.80
N ILE A 126 -3.04 -12.84 -8.17
CA ILE A 126 -4.16 -12.28 -7.43
C ILE A 126 -4.65 -13.33 -6.42
N GLU A 127 -4.63 -12.97 -5.15
CA GLU A 127 -5.10 -13.79 -4.05
C GLU A 127 -6.22 -13.04 -3.31
N GLU A 128 -7.37 -13.69 -3.15
CA GLU A 128 -8.45 -13.15 -2.31
C GLU A 128 -8.05 -13.27 -0.84
N VAL A 129 -8.12 -12.16 -0.11
CA VAL A 129 -7.75 -12.11 1.32
C VAL A 129 -8.94 -11.83 2.23
N SER A 130 -10.00 -11.23 1.71
CA SER A 130 -11.26 -10.98 2.39
C SER A 130 -12.32 -10.66 1.34
N LYS A 131 -13.57 -10.49 1.76
CA LYS A 131 -14.69 -10.22 0.86
C LYS A 131 -14.40 -8.96 0.03
N ASN A 132 -14.35 -9.14 -1.29
CA ASN A 132 -14.02 -8.09 -2.27
C ASN A 132 -12.59 -7.53 -2.17
N TRP A 133 -11.72 -8.08 -1.32
CA TRP A 133 -10.35 -7.62 -1.13
C TRP A 133 -9.35 -8.64 -1.67
N TYR A 134 -8.36 -8.13 -2.39
CA TYR A 134 -7.40 -8.96 -3.10
C TYR A 134 -5.98 -8.42 -2.95
N LEU A 135 -5.03 -9.29 -2.60
CA LEU A 135 -3.62 -9.00 -2.76
C LEU A 135 -3.23 -9.25 -4.21
N CYS A 136 -2.54 -8.29 -4.80
CA CYS A 136 -2.04 -8.36 -6.17
C CYS A 136 -0.56 -7.98 -6.17
N LYS A 137 0.17 -8.44 -7.18
CA LYS A 137 1.52 -7.96 -7.47
C LYS A 137 1.60 -7.38 -8.86
N HIS A 138 2.42 -6.35 -9.02
CA HIS A 138 2.84 -5.95 -10.35
C HIS A 138 3.69 -7.07 -10.94
N ILE A 139 3.45 -7.36 -12.21
CA ILE A 139 4.36 -8.11 -13.06
C ILE A 139 4.90 -7.05 -14.02
N TYR A 140 6.20 -6.74 -14.02
CA TYR A 140 6.68 -5.90 -15.12
C TYR A 140 6.67 -6.69 -16.42
N SER A 141 6.10 -5.99 -17.41
CA SER A 141 6.55 -5.96 -18.80
C SER A 141 6.57 -7.31 -19.54
N LEU A 142 5.45 -7.64 -20.20
CA LEU A 142 5.54 -8.18 -21.55
C LEU A 142 5.97 -7.03 -22.50
N ALA A 143 7.14 -6.42 -22.26
CA ALA A 143 7.87 -5.84 -23.37
C ALA A 143 8.49 -7.02 -24.09
N ASN A 144 7.82 -7.43 -25.17
CA ASN A 144 8.51 -7.70 -26.41
C ASN A 144 8.11 -6.58 -27.37
#